data_AF-A0A444Y6G4-F1
#
_entry.id   AF-A0A444Y6G4-F1
#
_cell.length_a   1.000
_cell.length_b   1.000
_cell.length_c   1.000
_cell.angle_alpha   90.00
_cell.angle_beta   90.00
_cell.angle_gamma   90.00
#
_symmetry.space_group_name_H-M   'P 1'
#
loop_
_entity.id
_entity.type
_entity.pdbx_description
1 polymer ?
#
loop_
_entity_poly.entity_id
_entity_poly.type
_entity_poly.pdbx_seq_one_letter_code
_entity_poly.pdbx_strand_id
1 'polypeptide(L)'
;MNNAFLAKICWELIDKPDDLWASLIWAKYDLDKNPYLTHWTANYSNLWKNLAPMWSFIRENIIHRIGNGLNTLFWRDVWLDMDQPLIELALPTSDVGNTEAKV
;
A
#
# COMPACT_ATOMS: atom_id res chain seq x y z
N MET A 1 3.59 -10.30 21.53
CA MET A 1 2.51 -10.41 20.52
C MET A 1 3.01 -11.30 19.39
N ASN A 2 2.15 -12.10 18.76
CA ASN A 2 2.59 -13.04 17.73
C ASN A 2 2.62 -12.36 16.35
N ASN A 3 3.81 -11.97 15.91
CA ASN A 3 3.99 -11.25 14.64
C ASN A 3 3.60 -12.09 13.41
N ALA A 4 3.88 -13.39 13.43
CA ALA A 4 3.52 -14.28 12.32
C ALA A 4 1.99 -14.37 12.15
N PHE A 5 1.25 -14.39 13.26
CA PHE A 5 -0.21 -14.41 13.23
C PHE A 5 -0.80 -13.10 12.70
N LEU A 6 -0.28 -11.96 13.16
CA LEU A 6 -0.70 -10.66 12.65
C LEU A 6 -0.39 -10.51 11.15
N ALA A 7 0.76 -11.02 10.70
CA ALA A 7 1.14 -10.97 9.29
C ALA A 7 0.15 -11.77 8.43
N LYS A 8 -0.25 -12.94 8.93
CA LYS A 8 -1.29 -13.76 8.30
C LYS A 8 -2.64 -13.02 8.23
N ILE A 9 -3.06 -12.34 9.30
CA ILE A 9 -4.32 -11.58 9.28
C ILE A 9 -4.29 -10.46 8.25
N CYS A 10 -3.22 -9.67 8.22
CA CYS A 10 -3.09 -8.61 7.24
C CYS A 10 -3.00 -9.16 5.81
N TRP A 11 -2.36 -10.32 5.59
CA TRP A 11 -2.40 -10.98 4.29
C TRP A 11 -3.83 -11.34 3.87
N GLU A 12 -4.61 -11.95 4.76
CA GLU A 12 -6.03 -12.28 4.49
C GLU A 12 -6.87 -11.01 4.22
N LEU A 13 -6.54 -9.90 4.88
CA LEU A 13 -7.20 -8.60 4.64
C LEU A 13 -6.98 -8.09 3.21
N ILE A 14 -5.83 -8.41 2.61
CA ILE A 14 -5.45 -8.03 1.24
C ILE A 14 -5.95 -9.05 0.22
N ASP A 15 -5.81 -10.35 0.51
CA ASP A 15 -6.14 -11.46 -0.39
C ASP A 15 -7.66 -11.64 -0.56
N LYS A 16 -8.44 -11.36 0.50
CA LYS A 16 -9.90 -11.55 0.54
C LYS A 16 -10.62 -10.31 1.04
N PRO A 17 -10.59 -9.19 0.30
CA PRO A 17 -11.26 -7.96 0.71
C PRO A 17 -12.79 -8.13 0.81
N ASP A 18 -13.36 -9.10 0.07
CA ASP A 18 -14.80 -9.39 0.02
C ASP A 18 -15.34 -10.12 1.26
N ASP A 19 -14.46 -10.67 2.10
CA ASP A 19 -14.90 -11.28 3.35
C ASP A 19 -15.58 -10.21 4.23
N LEU A 20 -16.68 -10.57 4.90
CA LEU A 20 -17.46 -9.63 5.73
C LEU A 20 -16.62 -8.89 6.77
N TRP A 21 -15.67 -9.58 7.39
CA TRP A 21 -14.79 -8.97 8.39
C TRP A 21 -13.75 -8.05 7.73
N ALA A 22 -13.25 -8.41 6.56
CA ALA A 22 -12.26 -7.63 5.82
C ALA A 22 -12.92 -6.35 5.30
N SER A 23 -14.01 -6.46 4.55
CA SER A 23 -14.81 -5.32 4.06
C SER A 23 -15.24 -4.38 5.18
N LEU A 24 -15.63 -4.91 6.36
CA LEU A 24 -15.93 -4.08 7.53
C LEU A 24 -14.71 -3.28 8.01
N ILE A 25 -13.53 -3.89 8.04
CA ILE A 25 -12.28 -3.22 8.44
C ILE A 25 -11.87 -2.17 7.41
N TRP A 26 -11.94 -2.49 6.11
CA TRP A 26 -11.71 -1.56 5.01
C TRP A 26 -12.63 -0.33 5.11
N ALA A 27 -13.93 -0.56 5.29
CA ALA A 27 -14.93 0.51 5.43
C ALA A 27 -14.75 1.32 6.73
N LYS A 28 -14.41 0.67 7.84
CA LYS A 28 -14.23 1.34 9.14
C LYS A 28 -13.02 2.26 9.17
N TYR A 29 -11.95 1.89 8.46
CA TYR A 29 -10.69 2.62 8.49
C TYR A 29 -10.38 3.37 7.18
N ASP A 30 -11.34 3.46 6.26
CA ASP A 30 -11.26 4.18 4.97
C ASP A 30 -10.00 3.81 4.17
N LEU A 31 -9.63 2.52 4.22
CA LEU A 31 -8.40 2.02 3.61
C LEU A 31 -8.43 2.09 2.07
N ASP A 32 -9.63 2.19 1.47
CA ASP A 32 -9.80 2.35 0.03
C ASP A 32 -9.20 3.65 -0.50
N LYS A 33 -9.21 4.72 0.30
CA LYS A 33 -8.68 6.02 -0.11
C LYS A 33 -7.20 6.17 0.19
N ASN A 34 -6.73 5.52 1.24
CA ASN A 34 -5.34 5.54 1.60
C ASN A 34 -4.99 4.35 2.51
N PRO A 35 -4.45 3.26 1.94
CA PRO A 35 -4.05 2.09 2.72
C PRO A 35 -2.89 2.42 3.69
N TYR A 36 -2.23 3.57 3.52
CA TYR A 36 -1.10 4.03 4.33
C TYR A 36 -1.52 4.90 5.52
N LEU A 37 -2.82 5.23 5.63
CA LEU A 37 -3.32 6.01 6.76
C LEU A 37 -3.39 5.14 8.02
N THR A 38 -2.22 5.02 8.65
CA THR A 38 -2.07 4.83 10.09
C THR A 38 -2.55 6.08 10.82
N HIS A 39 -3.83 6.43 10.66
CA HIS A 39 -4.43 7.42 11.54
C HIS A 39 -4.37 6.86 12.97
N TRP A 40 -3.90 7.67 13.91
CA TRP A 40 -3.86 7.36 15.35
C TRP A 40 -4.96 8.17 16.08
N THR A 41 -6.24 8.05 15.70
CA THR A 41 -7.37 8.45 16.54
C THR A 41 -7.52 7.60 17.82
N ALA A 42 -8.10 8.17 18.88
CA ALA A 42 -8.20 7.53 20.19
C ALA A 42 -9.09 6.26 20.25
N ASN A 43 -9.90 5.99 19.21
CA ASN A 43 -10.99 5.00 19.23
C ASN A 43 -10.70 3.70 18.43
N TYR A 44 -9.43 3.32 18.23
CA TYR A 44 -9.15 2.05 17.54
C TYR A 44 -9.47 0.82 18.38
N SER A 45 -9.93 -0.22 17.69
CA SER A 45 -9.95 -1.56 18.25
C SER A 45 -8.52 -2.00 18.58
N ASN A 46 -8.37 -2.84 19.60
CA ASN A 46 -7.07 -3.42 19.94
C ASN A 46 -6.47 -4.21 18.77
N LEU A 47 -7.31 -4.80 17.92
CA LEU A 47 -6.88 -5.46 16.69
C LEU A 47 -6.18 -4.49 15.73
N TRP A 48 -6.80 -3.35 15.42
CA TRP A 48 -6.23 -2.37 14.49
C TRP A 48 -4.92 -1.75 15.00
N LYS A 49 -4.83 -1.48 16.31
CA LYS A 49 -3.60 -0.98 16.95
C LYS A 49 -2.39 -1.90 16.72
N ASN A 50 -2.64 -3.19 16.54
CA ASN A 50 -1.60 -4.20 16.33
C ASN A 50 -1.35 -4.50 14.85
N LEU A 51 -2.36 -4.36 13.98
CA LEU A 51 -2.23 -4.58 12.54
C LEU A 51 -1.64 -3.36 11.81
N ALA A 52 -2.01 -2.14 12.21
CA ALA A 52 -1.59 -0.91 11.55
C ALA A 52 -0.05 -0.75 11.45
N PRO A 53 0.75 -1.03 12.50
CA PRO A 53 2.21 -1.00 12.40
C PRO A 53 2.79 -2.09 11.48
N MET A 54 2.06 -3.19 11.28
CA MET A 54 2.51 -4.31 10.45
C MET A 54 2.35 -4.04 8.95
N TRP A 55 1.59 -3.01 8.57
CA TRP A 55 1.34 -2.67 7.19
C TRP A 55 2.63 -2.36 6.40
N SER A 56 3.58 -1.66 7.03
CA SER A 56 4.89 -1.38 6.43
C SER A 56 5.70 -2.65 6.17
N PHE A 57 5.73 -3.56 7.15
CA PHE A 57 6.41 -4.86 7.02
C PHE A 57 5.84 -5.68 5.85
N ILE A 58 4.53 -5.63 5.68
CA ILE A 58 3.81 -6.36 4.64
C ILE A 58 4.05 -5.78 3.26
N ARG A 59 4.08 -4.46 3.13
CA ARG A 59 4.45 -3.78 1.89
C ARG A 59 5.83 -4.19 1.39
N GLU A 60 6.82 -4.26 2.29
CA GLU A 60 8.20 -4.61 1.94
C GLU A 60 8.39 -6.09 1.59
N ASN A 61 7.44 -6.96 1.94
CA ASN A 61 7.59 -8.41 1.82
C ASN A 61 6.51 -9.07 0.94
N ILE A 62 5.74 -8.29 0.18
CA ILE A 62 4.70 -8.79 -0.72
C ILE A 62 5.00 -8.38 -2.16
N ILE A 63 4.69 -9.28 -3.08
CA ILE A 63 4.76 -9.06 -4.52
C ILE A 63 3.33 -9.06 -5.08
N HIS A 64 3.03 -8.05 -5.91
CA HIS A 64 1.75 -7.99 -6.62
C HIS A 64 1.77 -8.94 -7.83
N ARG A 65 0.99 -10.02 -7.77
CA ARG A 65 0.89 -10.97 -8.87
C ARG A 65 -0.24 -10.59 -9.81
N ILE A 66 0.09 -10.11 -11.01
CA ILE A 66 -0.92 -9.84 -12.04
C ILE A 66 -1.42 -11.17 -12.63
N GLY A 67 -2.73 -11.39 -12.56
CA GLY A 67 -3.43 -12.46 -13.28
C GLY A 67 -3.84 -12.02 -14.68
N ASN A 68 -5.12 -11.72 -14.86
CA ASN A 68 -5.70 -11.25 -16.13
C ASN A 68 -5.55 -9.73 -16.38
N GLY A 69 -5.00 -8.99 -15.42
CA GLY A 69 -4.76 -7.55 -15.53
C GLY A 69 -6.00 -6.64 -15.44
N LEU A 70 -7.21 -7.17 -15.28
CA LEU A 70 -8.44 -6.36 -15.28
C LEU A 70 -8.53 -5.40 -14.09
N ASN A 71 -7.92 -5.77 -12.95
CA ASN A 71 -7.91 -4.98 -11.72
C ASN A 71 -6.56 -4.27 -11.48
N THR A 72 -5.69 -4.20 -12.48
CA THR A 72 -4.38 -3.54 -12.35
C THR A 72 -4.32 -2.33 -13.28
N LEU A 73 -4.12 -1.14 -12.71
CA LEU A 73 -3.81 0.07 -13.45
C LEU A 73 -2.35 0.03 -13.88
N PHE A 74 -2.10 -0.45 -15.10
CA PHE A 74 -0.76 -0.68 -15.67
C PHE A 74 0.27 0.44 -15.39
N TRP A 75 -0.16 1.71 -15.44
CA TRP A 75 0.72 2.87 -15.25
C TRP A 75 0.80 3.36 -13.80
N ARG A 76 -0.25 3.15 -12.99
CA ARG A 76 -0.40 3.78 -11.66
C ARG A 76 -0.13 2.82 -10.50
N ASP A 77 -0.30 1.52 -10.73
CA ASP A 77 -0.05 0.53 -9.71
C ASP A 77 1.42 0.12 -9.71
N VAL A 78 1.94 -0.17 -8.51
CA VAL A 78 3.27 -0.72 -8.32
C VAL A 78 3.19 -2.24 -8.43
N TRP A 79 3.31 -2.74 -9.66
CA TRP A 79 3.24 -4.17 -9.96
C TRP A 79 4.58 -4.79 -10.36
N LEU A 80 5.57 -3.95 -10.65
CA LEU A 80 6.96 -4.36 -10.80
C LEU A 80 7.64 -4.32 -9.42
N ASP A 81 8.73 -5.07 -9.26
CA ASP A 81 9.59 -5.06 -8.07
C ASP A 81 10.42 -3.77 -7.99
N MET A 82 9.71 -2.65 -7.96
CA MET A 82 10.21 -1.28 -8.03
C MET A 82 9.45 -0.47 -6.97
N ASP A 83 10.09 0.55 -6.40
CA ASP A 83 9.45 1.34 -5.34
C ASP A 83 8.39 2.34 -5.84
N GLN A 84 8.21 2.45 -7.16
CA GLN A 84 7.40 3.49 -7.80
C GLN A 84 6.61 2.96 -9.01
N PRO A 85 5.45 3.58 -9.34
CA PRO A 85 4.65 3.20 -10.49
C PRO A 85 5.31 3.63 -11.80
N LEU A 86 5.00 2.92 -12.90
CA LEU A 86 5.66 3.11 -14.19
C LEU A 86 5.49 4.54 -14.76
N ILE A 87 4.39 5.22 -14.41
CA ILE A 87 4.13 6.60 -14.82
C ILE A 87 5.21 7.59 -14.34
N GLU A 88 5.79 7.36 -13.16
CA GLU A 88 6.81 8.27 -12.61
C GLU A 88 8.14 8.16 -13.35
N LEU A 89 8.44 6.98 -13.92
CA LEU A 89 9.63 6.74 -14.74
C LEU A 89 9.47 7.24 -16.18
N ALA A 90 8.23 7.26 -16.66
CA ALA A 90 7.92 7.68 -18.03
C ALA A 90 7.90 9.21 -18.17
N LEU A 91 7.72 9.95 -17.07
CA LEU A 91 7.89 11.40 -17.07
C LEU A 91 9.39 11.71 -17.03
N PRO A 92 9.92 12.57 -17.91
CA PRO A 92 11.27 13.05 -17.74
C PRO A 92 11.31 13.74 -16.38
N THR A 93 12.11 13.20 -15.45
CA THR A 93 12.53 13.94 -14.27
C THR A 93 12.99 15.28 -14.80
N SER A 94 12.27 16.36 -14.49
CA SER A 94 12.73 17.69 -14.82
C SER A 94 14.16 17.77 -14.31
N ASP A 95 15.11 17.78 -15.24
CA ASP A 95 16.51 17.95 -14.93
C ASP A 95 16.60 19.15 -14.01
N VAL A 96 17.09 18.92 -12.80
CA VAL A 96 17.68 19.97 -11.97
C VAL A 96 18.95 20.38 -12.72
N GLY A 97 18.75 21.17 -13.76
CA GLY A 97 19.74 21.60 -14.74
C GLY A 97 19.64 23.11 -14.93
N ASN A 98 19.66 23.85 -13.82
CA ASN A 98 19.86 25.29 -13.84
C ASN A 98 21.16 25.61 -13.10
N THR A 99 22.25 25.00 -13.56
CA THR A 99 23.59 25.52 -13.31
C THR A 99 23.68 26.88 -13.97
N GLU A 100 24.02 27.87 -13.16
CA GLU A 100 24.49 29.17 -13.59
C GLU A 100 25.59 29.02 -14.65
N ALA A 101 25.36 29.54 -15.84
CA ALA A 101 26.43 29.93 -16.75
C ALA A 101 26.01 31.20 -17.48
N LYS A 102 26.29 32.33 -16.83
CA LYS A 102 26.43 33.64 -17.50
C LYS A 102 27.67 33.58 -18.37
N VAL A 103 27.52 33.82 -19.68
CA VAL A 103 28.42 34.65 -20.50
C VAL A 103 27.57 35.45 -21.46
#